data_AF-A0A9N7NB27-F1
#
_entry.id   AF-A0A9N7NB27-F1
#
_cell.length_a   1.000
_cell.length_b   1.000
_cell.length_c   1.000
_cell.angle_alpha   90.00
_cell.angle_beta   90.00
_cell.angle_gamma   90.00
#
_symmetry.space_group_name_H-M   'P 1'
#
loop_
_entity.id
_entity.type
_entity.pdbx_description
1 polymer ?
#
loop_
_entity_poly.entity_id
_entity_poly.type
_entity_poly.pdbx_seq_one_letter_code
_entity_poly.pdbx_strand_id
1 'polypeptide(L)'
;MDDSCAVCAESLEWVAYGACGHKDVCSTCVARLRFICDDRRCCICKTESDVVFITKALGDYTKTINDFSLLPSEAKEGRVGRYWYHEDTQAFFDDLDHYKMIKAMCRLSCSVCDKMGDQPDDGSRRRARFRNIEQLKGHLFHKHRLNMCSLCLEGRKVFICEQKLYTKSQLMQHTNTGNSEVDGTESERGGFTGHPMCEFCRTPFYGDNELYTHMSTEHYTCHLCQRQNPGQYEYYKDYDDLEIHFRRDHFLCEDEGCLAKKFIVFLSEAELKRHNTLEHGGRMSRSKRSAALQACCSNS
;
A
#
# COMPACT_ATOMS: atom_id res chain seq x y z
N MET A 1 12.47 30.59 9.35
CA MET A 1 13.01 29.22 9.17
C MET A 1 11.92 28.31 9.65
N ASP A 2 11.51 27.38 8.79
CA ASP A 2 10.13 26.88 8.74
C ASP A 2 9.69 26.19 10.03
N ASP A 3 8.73 26.82 10.75
CA ASP A 3 8.02 26.23 11.89
C ASP A 3 7.06 25.11 11.44
N SER A 4 7.38 24.40 10.36
CA SER A 4 6.54 23.37 9.74
C SER A 4 7.26 22.03 9.72
N CYS A 5 6.47 20.97 9.88
CA CYS A 5 6.94 19.60 9.88
C CYS A 5 7.45 19.20 8.50
N ALA A 6 8.67 18.69 8.41
CA ALA A 6 9.26 18.19 7.16
C ALA A 6 8.50 17.01 6.54
N VAL A 7 7.54 16.41 7.25
CA VAL A 7 6.73 15.27 6.77
C VAL A 7 5.31 15.71 6.39
N CYS A 8 4.58 16.39 7.28
CA CYS A 8 3.18 16.76 7.03
C CYS A 8 2.98 18.23 6.65
N ALA A 9 4.02 19.06 6.67
CA ALA A 9 3.98 20.51 6.46
C ALA A 9 3.07 21.30 7.43
N GLU A 10 2.52 20.66 8.46
CA GLU A 10 1.78 21.32 9.55
C GLU A 10 2.72 21.99 10.54
N SER A 11 2.21 22.95 11.33
CA SER A 11 3.00 23.67 12.33
C SER A 11 3.61 22.75 13.40
N LEU A 12 4.90 22.97 13.70
CA LEU A 12 5.63 22.24 14.74
C LEU A 12 5.29 22.76 16.14
N GLU A 13 4.21 22.25 16.73
CA GLU A 13 3.89 22.49 18.14
C GLU A 13 4.64 21.53 19.09
N TRP A 14 4.81 20.30 18.64
CA TRP A 14 5.47 19.21 19.39
C TRP A 14 6.42 18.47 18.47
N VAL A 15 7.67 18.39 18.86
CA VAL A 15 8.74 17.74 18.08
C VAL A 15 9.12 16.41 18.72
N ALA A 16 9.58 15.49 17.89
CA ALA A 16 10.12 14.21 18.33
C ALA A 16 11.49 13.99 17.69
N TYR A 17 12.49 13.69 18.50
CA TYR A 17 13.88 13.53 18.03
C TYR A 17 14.60 12.40 18.77
N GLY A 18 15.55 11.76 18.11
CA GLY A 18 16.45 10.78 18.70
C GLY A 18 17.80 11.40 19.08
N ALA A 19 18.79 10.57 19.40
CA ALA A 19 20.15 11.01 19.72
C ALA A 19 20.83 11.81 18.58
N CYS A 20 20.36 11.65 17.34
CA CYS A 20 20.80 12.46 16.19
C CYS A 20 20.39 13.94 16.26
N GLY A 21 19.44 14.31 17.14
CA GLY A 21 19.10 15.72 17.42
C GLY A 21 18.22 16.43 16.40
N HIS A 22 17.88 15.82 15.26
CA HIS A 22 16.98 16.42 14.26
C HIS A 22 15.55 16.59 14.79
N LYS A 23 15.04 17.83 14.78
CA LYS A 23 13.75 18.23 15.38
C LYS A 23 12.74 18.75 14.36
N ASP A 24 13.00 18.53 13.09
CA ASP A 24 12.21 19.07 11.98
C ASP A 24 10.91 18.29 11.72
N VAL A 25 10.54 17.37 12.61
CA VAL A 25 9.39 16.47 12.43
C VAL A 25 8.49 16.50 13.66
N CYS A 26 7.19 16.63 13.43
CA CYS A 26 6.21 16.64 14.50
C CYS A 26 6.09 15.27 15.17
N SER A 27 5.73 15.29 16.45
CA SER A 27 5.54 14.09 17.27
C SER A 27 4.55 13.09 16.68
N THR A 28 3.45 13.57 16.08
CA THR A 28 2.45 12.71 15.42
C THR A 28 3.03 11.95 14.24
N CYS A 29 3.86 12.59 13.41
CA CYS A 29 4.50 11.93 12.27
C CYS A 29 5.54 10.89 12.73
N VAL A 30 6.34 11.20 13.76
CA VAL A 30 7.28 10.22 14.32
C VAL A 30 6.56 9.05 14.98
N ALA A 31 5.49 9.31 15.74
CA ALA A 31 4.66 8.26 16.33
C ALA A 31 4.04 7.37 15.24
N ARG A 32 3.55 7.96 14.14
CA ARG A 32 3.00 7.20 13.00
C ARG A 32 4.04 6.31 12.34
N LEU A 33 5.24 6.81 12.09
CA LEU A 33 6.32 6.01 11.51
C LEU A 33 6.70 4.82 12.40
N ARG A 34 6.84 5.05 13.70
CA ARG A 34 7.21 4.00 14.65
C ARG A 34 6.09 2.98 14.87
N PHE A 35 4.86 3.44 15.06
CA PHE A 35 3.74 2.58 15.43
C PHE A 35 3.05 1.92 14.23
N ILE A 36 2.82 2.67 13.15
CA ILE A 36 2.07 2.18 11.98
C ILE A 36 2.99 1.58 10.92
N CYS A 37 4.17 2.18 10.72
CA CYS A 37 5.11 1.74 9.67
C CYS A 37 6.25 0.86 10.21
N ASP A 38 6.35 0.66 11.52
CA ASP A 38 7.47 -0.04 12.18
C ASP A 38 8.85 0.49 11.74
N ASP A 39 8.94 1.81 11.48
CA ASP A 39 10.20 2.46 11.08
C ASP A 39 10.73 3.34 12.22
N ARG A 40 11.86 2.93 12.78
CA ARG A 40 12.55 3.60 13.90
C ARG A 40 13.63 4.58 13.45
N ARG A 41 13.82 4.75 12.15
CA ARG A 41 14.85 5.64 11.61
C ARG A 41 14.41 7.09 11.67
N CYS A 42 15.38 7.98 11.86
CA CYS A 42 15.15 9.41 11.73
C CYS A 42 14.75 9.75 10.28
N CYS A 43 13.68 10.54 10.09
CA CYS A 43 13.23 10.93 8.75
C CYS A 43 14.28 11.72 7.97
N ILE A 44 15.14 12.45 8.69
CA ILE A 44 16.12 13.38 8.14
C ILE A 44 17.41 12.64 7.78
N CYS A 45 18.10 12.05 8.76
CA CYS A 45 19.42 11.44 8.54
C CYS A 45 19.39 9.91 8.38
N LYS A 46 18.22 9.27 8.48
CA LYS A 46 18.03 7.80 8.38
C LYS A 46 18.74 6.96 9.45
N THR A 47 19.42 7.59 10.42
CA THR A 47 20.00 6.89 11.57
C THR A 47 18.89 6.21 12.38
N GLU A 48 19.09 4.94 12.70
CA GLU A 48 18.22 4.18 13.59
C GLU A 48 18.26 4.74 15.01
N SER A 49 17.11 4.79 15.67
CA SER A 49 17.00 5.30 17.04
C SER A 49 16.01 4.45 17.81
N ASP A 50 16.49 3.69 18.79
CA ASP A 50 15.64 2.82 19.60
C ASP A 50 14.63 3.61 20.43
N VAL A 51 15.03 4.81 20.84
CA VAL A 51 14.22 5.70 21.67
C VAL A 51 14.17 7.09 21.04
N VAL A 52 13.03 7.77 21.17
CA VAL A 52 12.89 9.20 20.87
C VAL A 52 12.40 9.96 22.09
N PHE A 53 12.68 11.26 22.10
CA PHE A 53 12.18 12.19 23.08
C PHE A 53 11.21 13.18 22.43
N ILE A 54 10.09 13.42 23.10
CA ILE A 54 9.00 14.27 22.65
C ILE A 54 8.83 15.43 23.63
N THR A 55 8.83 16.63 23.08
CA THR A 55 8.74 17.89 23.83
C THR A 55 7.99 18.94 23.02
N LYS A 56 7.46 19.94 23.72
CA LYS A 56 6.89 21.13 23.09
C LYS A 56 7.98 21.91 22.36
N ALA A 57 7.72 22.31 21.13
CA ALA A 57 8.58 23.17 20.35
C ALA A 57 8.35 24.63 20.73
N LEU A 58 9.40 25.29 21.17
CA LEU A 58 9.40 26.68 21.64
C LEU A 58 10.54 27.48 20.98
N GLY A 59 10.88 27.13 19.74
CA GLY A 59 12.05 27.68 19.03
C GLY A 59 13.33 27.47 19.84
N ASP A 60 14.08 28.56 20.06
CA ASP A 60 15.32 28.57 20.84
C ASP A 60 15.15 28.13 22.31
N TYR A 61 13.92 28.19 22.84
CA TYR A 61 13.60 27.80 24.21
C TYR A 61 13.15 26.34 24.34
N THR A 62 13.19 25.57 23.25
CA THR A 62 12.83 24.14 23.26
C THR A 62 13.76 23.40 24.22
N LYS A 63 13.19 22.73 25.23
CA LYS A 63 13.96 21.92 26.17
C LYS A 63 14.53 20.71 25.45
N THR A 64 15.83 20.47 25.62
CA THR A 64 16.52 19.40 24.92
C THR A 64 17.25 18.46 25.86
N ILE A 65 17.22 17.18 25.53
CA ILE A 65 18.08 16.18 26.14
C ILE A 65 19.22 15.93 25.15
N ASN A 66 20.43 16.28 25.56
CA ASN A 66 21.64 16.08 24.76
C ASN A 66 22.22 14.68 24.94
N ASP A 67 21.94 14.04 26.08
CA ASP A 67 22.47 12.73 26.42
C ASP A 67 21.32 11.73 26.61
N PHE A 68 21.04 10.95 25.57
CA PHE A 68 20.01 9.90 25.57
C PHE A 68 20.41 8.69 26.44
N SER A 69 21.68 8.55 26.82
CA SER A 69 22.11 7.46 27.73
C SER A 69 21.55 7.61 29.14
N LEU A 70 21.07 8.81 29.50
CA LEU A 70 20.41 9.09 30.78
C LEU A 70 18.95 8.61 30.80
N LEU A 71 18.38 8.25 29.64
CA LEU A 71 17.04 7.70 29.57
C LEU A 71 17.09 6.20 29.95
N PRO A 72 16.14 5.71 30.78
CA PRO A 72 16.15 4.31 31.17
C PRO A 72 16.04 3.37 29.97
N SER A 73 16.98 2.44 29.84
CA SER A 73 17.05 1.49 28.73
C SER A 73 15.92 0.47 28.72
N GLU A 74 15.34 0.15 29.89
CA GLU A 74 14.23 -0.78 30.07
C GLU A 74 13.01 -0.09 30.73
N ALA A 75 12.53 0.98 30.11
CA ALA A 75 11.33 1.67 30.57
C ALA A 75 10.07 0.84 30.31
N LYS A 76 9.15 0.84 31.28
CA LYS A 76 7.79 0.29 31.11
C LYS A 76 6.80 1.40 30.83
N GLU A 77 5.72 1.06 30.16
CA GLU A 77 4.59 1.95 29.88
C GLU A 77 4.17 2.76 31.12
N GLY A 78 4.12 4.09 31.00
CA GLY A 78 3.69 4.98 32.08
C GLY A 78 4.78 5.91 32.60
N ARG A 79 4.69 6.27 33.88
CA ARG A 79 5.59 7.28 34.48
C ARG A 79 6.95 6.67 34.78
N VAL A 80 8.01 7.32 34.29
CA VAL A 80 9.40 6.93 34.49
C VAL A 80 10.20 8.13 34.97
N GLY A 81 10.39 8.23 36.29
CA GLY A 81 10.98 9.40 36.92
C GLY A 81 10.16 10.68 36.66
N ARG A 82 10.78 11.65 35.97
CA ARG A 82 10.13 12.91 35.56
C ARG A 82 9.45 12.84 34.19
N TYR A 83 9.62 11.75 33.46
CA TYR A 83 9.09 11.57 32.11
C TYR A 83 7.96 10.54 32.08
N TRP A 84 7.30 10.45 30.94
CA TRP A 84 6.33 9.42 30.61
C TRP A 84 6.85 8.62 29.42
N TYR A 85 6.79 7.30 29.49
CA TYR A 85 7.23 6.42 28.42
C TYR A 85 6.03 5.73 27.78
N HIS A 86 5.98 5.76 26.45
CA HIS A 86 5.03 5.01 25.64
C HIS A 86 5.76 3.89 24.90
N GLU A 87 5.42 2.65 25.24
CA GLU A 87 6.09 1.43 24.80
C GLU A 87 5.94 1.23 23.28
N ASP A 88 4.72 1.35 22.76
CA ASP A 88 4.39 1.11 21.35
C ASP A 88 5.12 2.08 20.38
N THR A 89 5.44 3.30 20.83
CA THR A 89 6.21 4.28 20.03
C THR A 89 7.65 4.45 20.51
N GLN A 90 8.03 3.75 21.58
CA GLN A 90 9.35 3.84 22.23
C GLN A 90 9.76 5.30 22.48
N ALA A 91 8.83 6.09 22.99
CA ALA A 91 8.97 7.53 23.11
C ALA A 91 8.86 7.98 24.57
N PHE A 92 9.78 8.85 24.98
CA PHE A 92 9.67 9.58 26.24
C PHE A 92 9.04 10.95 26.02
N PHE A 93 8.23 11.39 26.97
CA PHE A 93 7.53 12.66 26.96
C PHE A 93 7.83 13.41 28.26
N ASP A 94 8.04 14.71 28.17
CA ASP A 94 8.09 15.60 29.35
C ASP A 94 6.73 16.20 29.73
N ASP A 95 5.71 15.98 28.90
CA ASP A 95 4.34 16.43 29.13
C ASP A 95 3.35 15.26 29.23
N LEU A 96 2.55 15.26 30.29
CA LEU A 96 1.58 14.20 30.57
C LEU A 96 0.42 14.19 29.58
N ASP A 97 -0.08 15.35 29.18
CA ASP A 97 -1.28 15.45 28.36
C ASP A 97 -0.95 15.10 26.90
N HIS A 98 0.23 15.50 26.43
CA HIS A 98 0.73 15.07 25.11
C HIS A 98 1.00 13.56 25.06
N TYR A 99 1.58 12.99 26.12
CA TYR A 99 1.73 11.53 26.25
C TYR A 99 0.37 10.81 26.20
N LYS A 100 -0.64 11.29 26.96
CA LYS A 100 -2.00 10.71 26.93
C LYS A 100 -2.63 10.81 25.55
N MET A 101 -2.40 11.91 24.83
CA MET A 101 -2.91 12.13 23.48
C MET A 101 -2.31 11.14 22.49
N ILE A 102 -0.98 11.03 22.40
CA ILE A 102 -0.32 10.05 21.51
C ILE A 102 -0.74 8.62 21.87
N LYS A 103 -0.75 8.29 23.17
CA LYS A 103 -1.20 6.99 23.65
C LYS A 103 -2.66 6.70 23.28
N ALA A 104 -3.53 7.71 23.23
CA ALA A 104 -4.91 7.53 22.80
C ALA A 104 -5.00 7.26 21.29
N MET A 105 -4.20 7.95 20.47
CA MET A 105 -4.18 7.72 19.01
C MET A 105 -3.69 6.32 18.64
N CYS A 106 -2.74 5.77 19.40
CA CYS A 106 -2.19 4.43 19.16
C CYS A 106 -3.13 3.29 19.62
N ARG A 107 -4.26 3.60 20.28
CA ARG A 107 -5.19 2.55 20.73
C ARG A 107 -6.13 2.10 19.64
N LEU A 108 -6.47 0.82 19.69
CA LEU A 108 -7.67 0.30 19.04
C LEU A 108 -8.91 0.78 19.79
N SER A 109 -9.50 1.87 19.31
CA SER A 109 -10.73 2.45 19.86
C SER A 109 -11.73 2.82 18.77
N CYS A 110 -12.98 3.02 19.19
CA CYS A 110 -14.07 3.46 18.32
C CYS A 110 -14.20 4.98 18.43
N SER A 111 -13.83 5.70 17.37
CA SER A 111 -13.86 7.17 17.32
C SER A 111 -15.27 7.77 17.55
N VAL A 112 -16.34 7.02 17.23
CA VAL A 112 -17.73 7.43 17.49
C VAL A 112 -18.06 7.32 18.98
N CYS A 113 -17.70 6.22 19.63
CA CYS A 113 -17.91 6.05 21.07
C CYS A 113 -17.03 7.02 21.88
N ASP A 114 -15.81 7.29 21.42
CA ASP A 114 -14.89 8.20 22.09
C ASP A 114 -15.44 9.64 22.14
N LYS A 115 -16.09 10.10 21.06
CA LYS A 115 -16.76 11.42 21.02
C LYS A 115 -18.02 11.49 21.88
N MET A 116 -18.72 10.36 22.07
CA MET A 116 -19.93 10.31 22.91
C MET A 116 -19.61 10.16 24.41
N GLY A 117 -18.36 9.87 24.78
CA GLY A 117 -17.92 9.63 26.15
C GLY A 117 -17.79 10.87 27.04
N ASP A 118 -17.98 12.08 26.50
CA ASP A 118 -17.95 13.35 27.23
C ASP A 118 -19.33 13.80 27.78
N GLN A 119 -20.37 12.97 27.64
CA GLN A 119 -21.64 13.22 28.34
C GLN A 119 -21.61 12.60 29.75
N PRO A 120 -21.96 13.37 30.81
CA PRO A 120 -21.93 12.87 32.17
C PRO A 120 -23.06 11.86 32.39
N ASP A 121 -22.66 10.72 32.97
CA ASP A 121 -23.45 9.81 33.80
C ASP A 121 -24.50 8.89 33.12
N ASP A 122 -24.04 7.69 32.74
CA ASP A 122 -24.68 6.44 33.14
C ASP A 122 -23.59 5.37 33.23
N GLY A 123 -23.41 4.78 34.42
CA GLY A 123 -22.31 3.88 34.81
C GLY A 123 -22.16 2.58 34.01
N SER A 124 -22.85 2.43 32.88
CA SER A 124 -22.85 1.24 32.02
C SER A 124 -21.97 1.34 30.76
N ARG A 125 -21.52 2.53 30.35
CA ARG A 125 -20.74 2.70 29.11
C ARG A 125 -19.23 2.65 29.35
N ARG A 126 -18.71 1.50 29.80
CA ARG A 126 -17.26 1.28 29.76
C ARG A 126 -16.76 1.43 28.32
N ARG A 127 -15.77 2.30 28.11
CA ARG A 127 -15.03 2.46 26.85
C ARG A 127 -14.64 1.06 26.35
N ALA A 128 -15.26 0.63 25.26
CA ALA A 128 -15.08 -0.72 24.75
C ALA A 128 -13.60 -0.91 24.41
N ARG A 129 -12.96 -1.89 25.06
CA ARG A 129 -11.57 -2.26 24.76
C ARG A 129 -11.59 -3.36 23.71
N PHE A 130 -11.08 -3.04 22.53
CA PHE A 130 -10.95 -3.99 21.43
C PHE A 130 -9.60 -4.68 21.50
N ARG A 131 -9.58 -6.01 21.36
CA ARG A 131 -8.33 -6.79 21.33
C ARG A 131 -7.70 -6.83 19.95
N ASN A 132 -8.50 -6.65 18.90
CA ASN A 132 -8.06 -6.67 17.52
C ASN A 132 -9.02 -5.87 16.61
N ILE A 133 -8.60 -5.68 15.37
CA ILE A 133 -9.33 -4.89 14.36
C ILE A 133 -10.69 -5.51 14.03
N GLU A 134 -10.81 -6.84 13.97
CA GLU A 134 -12.09 -7.50 13.66
C GLU A 134 -13.15 -7.26 14.72
N GLN A 135 -12.79 -7.23 16.01
CA GLN A 135 -13.70 -6.84 17.08
C GLN A 135 -14.19 -5.40 16.93
N LEU A 136 -13.30 -4.48 16.53
CA LEU A 136 -13.66 -3.09 16.27
C LEU A 136 -14.58 -2.98 15.04
N LYS A 137 -14.28 -3.66 13.94
CA LYS A 137 -15.14 -3.71 12.74
C LYS A 137 -16.53 -4.24 13.07
N GLY A 138 -16.62 -5.35 13.80
CA GLY A 138 -17.90 -5.89 14.26
C GLY A 138 -18.68 -4.90 15.13
N HIS A 139 -17.99 -4.21 16.05
CA HIS A 139 -18.61 -3.17 16.88
C HIS A 139 -19.16 -2.00 16.05
N LEU A 140 -18.38 -1.48 15.11
CA LEU A 140 -18.80 -0.40 14.22
C LEU A 140 -20.02 -0.82 13.39
N PHE A 141 -20.01 -2.04 12.87
CA PHE A 141 -21.11 -2.58 12.09
C PHE A 141 -22.40 -2.74 12.91
N HIS A 142 -22.33 -3.36 14.09
CA HIS A 142 -23.51 -3.67 14.89
C HIS A 142 -24.06 -2.47 15.67
N LYS A 143 -23.18 -1.66 16.27
CA LYS A 143 -23.58 -0.54 17.14
C LYS A 143 -23.78 0.76 16.38
N HIS A 144 -22.96 1.01 15.35
CA HIS A 144 -22.94 2.29 14.65
C HIS A 144 -23.45 2.21 13.20
N ARG A 145 -23.67 1.00 12.65
CA ARG A 145 -24.01 0.79 11.23
C ARG A 145 -22.97 1.40 10.29
N LEU A 146 -21.72 1.47 10.74
CA LEU A 146 -20.58 2.01 10.01
C LEU A 146 -19.56 0.92 9.71
N ASN A 147 -18.81 1.11 8.64
CA ASN A 147 -17.81 0.19 8.11
C ASN A 147 -16.53 0.97 7.80
N MET A 148 -15.40 0.29 7.88
CA MET A 148 -14.11 0.77 7.39
C MET A 148 -13.85 0.12 6.02
N CYS A 149 -13.27 0.86 5.08
CA CYS A 149 -12.81 0.28 3.82
C CYS A 149 -11.60 -0.63 4.09
N SER A 150 -11.68 -1.91 3.68
CA SER A 150 -10.60 -2.88 3.90
C SER A 150 -9.31 -2.49 3.17
N LEU A 151 -9.43 -2.00 1.93
CA LEU A 151 -8.29 -1.54 1.15
C LEU A 151 -7.59 -0.36 1.83
N CYS A 152 -8.35 0.62 2.33
CA CYS A 152 -7.79 1.74 3.08
C CYS A 152 -7.19 1.31 4.44
N LEU A 153 -7.75 0.30 5.11
CA LEU A 153 -7.17 -0.22 6.35
C LEU A 153 -5.78 -0.83 6.12
N GLU A 154 -5.56 -1.47 4.97
CA GLU A 154 -4.27 -2.08 4.62
C GLU A 154 -3.28 -1.05 4.04
N GLY A 155 -3.76 -0.22 3.11
CA GLY A 155 -2.93 0.71 2.34
C GLY A 155 -2.68 2.06 3.01
N ARG A 156 -3.67 2.63 3.73
CA ARG A 156 -3.56 3.98 4.30
C ARG A 156 -2.86 3.92 5.67
N LYS A 157 -1.61 4.41 5.73
CA LYS A 157 -0.77 4.41 6.94
C LYS A 157 -1.15 5.53 7.91
N VAL A 158 -2.36 5.47 8.46
CA VAL A 158 -2.89 6.41 9.47
C VAL A 158 -3.28 5.68 10.74
N PHE A 159 -3.43 6.40 11.84
CA PHE A 159 -3.92 5.79 13.08
C PHE A 159 -5.36 5.27 12.90
N ILE A 160 -5.74 4.24 13.64
CA ILE A 160 -7.08 3.65 13.54
C ILE A 160 -8.18 4.67 13.89
N CYS A 161 -7.91 5.60 14.81
CA CYS A 161 -8.83 6.68 15.14
C CYS A 161 -8.99 7.72 14.00
N GLU A 162 -8.06 7.76 13.04
CA GLU A 162 -8.08 8.64 11.86
C GLU A 162 -8.69 7.96 10.62
N GLN A 163 -9.03 6.67 10.72
CA GLN A 163 -9.69 5.95 9.65
C GLN A 163 -11.12 6.46 9.44
N LYS A 164 -11.48 6.63 8.17
CA LYS A 164 -12.81 7.10 7.77
C LYS A 164 -13.83 5.99 7.96
N LEU A 165 -15.02 6.38 8.41
CA LEU A 165 -16.13 5.48 8.69
C LEU A 165 -17.27 5.75 7.73
N TYR A 166 -17.76 4.70 7.09
CA TYR A 166 -18.72 4.78 6.01
C TYR A 166 -19.98 3.99 6.35
N THR A 167 -21.15 4.52 6.02
CA THR A 167 -22.35 3.70 5.85
C THR A 167 -22.16 2.76 4.65
N LYS A 168 -23.03 1.76 4.51
CA LYS A 168 -22.92 0.79 3.40
C LYS A 168 -22.98 1.47 2.02
N SER A 169 -23.86 2.46 1.83
CA SER A 169 -23.97 3.19 0.56
C SER A 169 -22.75 4.08 0.32
N GLN A 170 -22.29 4.78 1.35
CA GLN A 170 -21.08 5.61 1.28
C GLN A 170 -19.84 4.78 0.95
N LEU A 171 -19.70 3.57 1.50
CA LEU A 171 -18.56 2.69 1.21
C LEU A 171 -18.55 2.22 -0.25
N MET A 172 -19.73 1.93 -0.80
CA MET A 172 -19.86 1.57 -2.21
C MET A 172 -19.49 2.74 -3.13
N GLN A 173 -19.92 3.96 -2.79
CA GLN A 173 -19.51 5.18 -3.52
C GLN A 173 -18.01 5.45 -3.39
N HIS A 174 -17.45 5.33 -2.18
CA HIS A 174 -16.01 5.45 -1.93
C HIS A 174 -15.21 4.50 -2.82
N THR A 175 -15.64 3.24 -2.91
CA THR A 175 -14.95 2.22 -3.70
C THR A 175 -15.04 2.49 -5.21
N ASN A 176 -16.22 2.89 -5.70
CA ASN A 176 -16.47 2.97 -7.16
C ASN A 176 -16.15 4.32 -7.78
N THR A 177 -16.35 5.41 -7.05
CA THR A 177 -16.28 6.79 -7.58
C THR A 177 -15.42 7.72 -6.72
N GLY A 178 -15.00 7.27 -5.53
CA GLY A 178 -14.17 8.04 -4.60
C GLY A 178 -14.80 9.34 -4.12
N ASN A 179 -16.12 9.48 -4.30
CA ASN A 179 -16.81 10.76 -4.14
C ASN A 179 -17.83 10.79 -3.00
N SER A 180 -17.71 9.89 -2.03
CA SER A 180 -18.57 9.93 -0.85
C SER A 180 -18.37 11.24 -0.07
N GLU A 181 -19.39 11.72 0.63
CA GLU A 181 -19.26 12.88 1.52
C GLU A 181 -18.13 12.71 2.55
N VAL A 182 -17.90 11.47 2.99
CA VAL A 182 -16.84 11.10 3.94
C VAL A 182 -15.45 11.23 3.31
N ASP A 183 -15.35 11.17 1.98
CA ASP A 183 -14.08 11.27 1.26
C ASP A 183 -13.51 12.70 1.27
N GLY A 184 -14.30 13.70 1.69
CA GLY A 184 -13.90 15.10 1.72
C GLY A 184 -14.28 15.83 0.44
N THR A 185 -13.80 17.05 0.28
CA THR A 185 -13.96 17.88 -0.92
C THR A 185 -13.06 17.41 -2.06
N GLU A 186 -13.31 17.86 -3.30
CA GLU A 186 -12.45 17.52 -4.45
C GLU A 186 -10.98 17.89 -4.22
N SER A 187 -10.73 19.06 -3.62
CA SER A 187 -9.39 19.51 -3.25
C SER A 187 -8.71 18.59 -2.23
N GLU A 188 -9.45 18.09 -1.24
CA GLU A 188 -8.92 17.20 -0.20
C GLU A 188 -8.68 15.76 -0.70
N ARG A 189 -9.44 15.34 -1.71
CA ARG A 189 -9.32 14.00 -2.31
C ARG A 189 -8.07 13.84 -3.18
N GLY A 190 -7.46 14.94 -3.63
CA GLY A 190 -6.21 14.90 -4.41
C GLY A 190 -6.30 14.06 -5.68
N GLY A 191 -7.46 14.02 -6.33
CA GLY A 191 -7.70 13.21 -7.53
C GLY A 191 -8.12 11.76 -7.26
N PHE A 192 -8.43 11.39 -6.02
CA PHE A 192 -9.01 10.07 -5.71
C PHE A 192 -10.39 9.90 -6.39
N THR A 193 -10.48 8.94 -7.31
CA THR A 193 -11.69 8.61 -8.09
C THR A 193 -12.27 7.24 -7.74
N GLY A 194 -11.81 6.65 -6.63
CA GLY A 194 -12.19 5.32 -6.18
C GLY A 194 -11.02 4.34 -6.26
N HIS A 195 -11.28 3.11 -5.82
CA HIS A 195 -10.30 2.04 -5.87
C HIS A 195 -10.30 1.39 -7.27
N PRO A 196 -9.15 1.33 -7.96
CA PRO A 196 -9.10 0.77 -9.30
C PRO A 196 -9.45 -0.73 -9.25
N MET A 197 -10.11 -1.21 -10.29
CA MET A 197 -10.65 -2.56 -10.35
C MET A 197 -10.06 -3.29 -11.56
N CYS A 198 -9.68 -4.55 -11.35
CA CYS A 198 -9.29 -5.40 -12.48
C CYS A 198 -10.49 -5.64 -13.40
N GLU A 199 -10.31 -5.39 -14.70
CA GLU A 199 -11.36 -5.54 -15.71
C GLU A 199 -11.82 -6.99 -15.89
N PHE A 200 -10.93 -7.96 -15.64
CA PHE A 200 -11.19 -9.38 -15.76
C PHE A 200 -11.74 -9.99 -14.46
N CYS A 201 -11.06 -9.75 -13.33
CA CYS A 201 -11.39 -10.34 -12.03
C CYS A 201 -12.51 -9.60 -11.31
N ARG A 202 -12.78 -8.33 -11.65
CA ARG A 202 -13.72 -7.45 -10.94
C ARG A 202 -13.41 -7.28 -9.45
N THR A 203 -12.14 -7.47 -9.08
CA THR A 203 -11.63 -7.25 -7.73
C THR A 203 -11.05 -5.84 -7.61
N PRO A 204 -11.39 -5.08 -6.55
CA PRO A 204 -10.84 -3.76 -6.32
C PRO A 204 -9.45 -3.84 -5.65
N PHE A 205 -8.58 -2.88 -5.95
CA PHE A 205 -7.23 -2.75 -5.42
C PHE A 205 -7.04 -1.39 -4.74
N TYR A 206 -6.06 -1.26 -3.84
CA TYR A 206 -5.85 0.00 -3.11
C TYR A 206 -5.53 1.17 -4.04
N GLY A 207 -4.60 0.97 -4.97
CA GLY A 207 -4.26 1.93 -6.02
C GLY A 207 -3.71 1.26 -7.27
N ASP A 208 -3.23 2.08 -8.22
CA ASP A 208 -2.79 1.62 -9.53
C ASP A 208 -1.55 0.73 -9.47
N ASN A 209 -0.69 0.89 -8.45
CA ASN A 209 0.50 0.06 -8.28
C ASN A 209 0.13 -1.40 -7.94
N GLU A 210 -0.82 -1.58 -7.02
CA GLU A 210 -1.32 -2.90 -6.65
C GLU A 210 -2.07 -3.53 -7.81
N LEU A 211 -2.89 -2.75 -8.53
CA LEU A 211 -3.55 -3.23 -9.74
C LEU A 211 -2.52 -3.64 -10.81
N TYR A 212 -1.51 -2.82 -11.09
CA TYR A 212 -0.46 -3.15 -12.06
C TYR A 212 0.28 -4.45 -11.69
N THR A 213 0.61 -4.62 -10.40
CA THR A 213 1.24 -5.85 -9.91
C THR A 213 0.34 -7.06 -10.12
N HIS A 214 -0.96 -6.93 -9.85
CA HIS A 214 -1.93 -7.98 -10.15
C HIS A 214 -2.02 -8.29 -11.64
N MET A 215 -2.17 -7.26 -12.49
CA MET A 215 -2.31 -7.44 -13.94
C MET A 215 -1.08 -8.13 -14.56
N SER A 216 0.12 -7.80 -14.10
CA SER A 216 1.37 -8.38 -14.60
C SER A 216 1.66 -9.80 -14.11
N THR A 217 0.95 -10.29 -13.09
CA THR A 217 1.19 -11.61 -12.48
C THR A 217 0.05 -12.59 -12.70
N GLU A 218 -1.20 -12.12 -12.67
CA GLU A 218 -2.41 -12.94 -12.77
C GLU A 218 -2.99 -12.97 -14.18
N HIS A 219 -2.55 -12.08 -15.08
CA HIS A 219 -3.00 -12.02 -16.46
C HIS A 219 -1.85 -12.17 -17.43
N TYR A 220 -2.18 -12.61 -18.65
CA TYR A 220 -1.21 -12.92 -19.67
C TYR A 220 -0.93 -11.70 -20.54
N THR A 221 0.29 -11.59 -21.05
CA THR A 221 0.67 -10.61 -22.07
C THR A 221 1.25 -11.31 -23.29
N CYS A 222 1.12 -10.70 -24.45
CA CYS A 222 1.79 -11.17 -25.64
C CYS A 222 3.24 -10.68 -25.68
N HIS A 223 4.20 -11.61 -25.54
CA HIS A 223 5.63 -11.30 -25.57
C HIS A 223 6.12 -10.73 -26.91
N LEU A 224 5.42 -11.04 -28.01
CA LEU A 224 5.73 -10.49 -29.34
C LEU A 224 5.29 -9.03 -29.44
N CYS A 225 4.03 -8.73 -29.09
CA CYS A 225 3.51 -7.36 -29.05
C CYS A 225 4.27 -6.48 -28.06
N GLN A 226 4.61 -7.01 -26.88
CA GLN A 226 5.38 -6.28 -25.88
C GLN A 226 6.78 -5.89 -26.39
N ARG A 227 7.41 -6.75 -27.20
CA ARG A 227 8.70 -6.45 -27.83
C ARG A 227 8.58 -5.45 -28.97
N GLN A 228 7.49 -5.48 -29.74
CA GLN A 228 7.23 -4.54 -30.83
C GLN A 228 6.86 -3.14 -30.31
N ASN A 229 6.09 -3.06 -29.22
CA ASN A 229 5.60 -1.82 -28.63
C ASN A 229 6.02 -1.72 -27.15
N PRO A 230 7.29 -1.42 -26.85
CA PRO A 230 7.75 -1.26 -25.49
C PRO A 230 6.93 -0.20 -24.73
N GLY A 231 6.41 -0.55 -23.56
CA GLY A 231 5.64 0.36 -22.71
C GLY A 231 4.12 0.31 -22.92
N GLN A 232 3.62 -0.41 -23.94
CA GLN A 232 2.20 -0.73 -24.06
C GLN A 232 1.95 -2.15 -23.55
N TYR A 233 1.08 -2.28 -22.56
CA TYR A 233 0.70 -3.56 -21.97
C TYR A 233 -0.75 -3.88 -22.34
N GLU A 234 -0.92 -4.83 -23.25
CA GLU A 234 -2.21 -5.47 -23.49
C GLU A 234 -2.26 -6.76 -22.68
N TYR A 235 -3.27 -6.86 -21.82
CA TYR A 235 -3.49 -8.01 -20.96
C TYR A 235 -4.62 -8.88 -21.51
N TYR A 236 -4.49 -10.19 -21.30
CA TYR A 236 -5.48 -11.20 -21.62
C TYR A 236 -5.84 -11.95 -20.34
N LYS A 237 -7.14 -12.20 -20.15
CA LYS A 237 -7.68 -12.82 -18.94
C LYS A 237 -7.00 -14.15 -18.64
N ASP A 238 -6.91 -15.01 -19.64
CA ASP A 238 -6.33 -16.35 -19.57
C ASP A 238 -5.57 -16.69 -20.85
N TYR A 239 -5.00 -17.89 -20.87
CA TYR A 239 -4.22 -18.36 -22.02
C TYR A 239 -5.09 -18.59 -23.26
N ASP A 240 -6.37 -18.93 -23.11
CA ASP A 240 -7.24 -19.21 -24.25
C ASP A 240 -7.52 -17.91 -25.02
N ASP A 241 -7.79 -16.82 -24.30
CA ASP A 241 -7.89 -15.47 -24.89
C ASP A 241 -6.58 -15.04 -25.59
N LEU A 242 -5.43 -15.32 -24.96
CA LEU A 242 -4.12 -15.05 -25.57
C LEU A 242 -3.88 -15.91 -26.82
N GLU A 243 -4.31 -17.16 -26.83
CA GLU A 243 -4.16 -18.06 -27.97
C GLU A 243 -5.03 -17.63 -29.15
N ILE A 244 -6.23 -17.08 -28.89
CA ILE A 244 -7.05 -16.42 -29.92
C ILE A 244 -6.30 -15.24 -30.53
N HIS A 245 -5.64 -14.42 -29.71
CA HIS A 245 -4.78 -13.34 -30.19
C HIS A 245 -3.60 -13.88 -31.03
N PHE A 246 -2.93 -14.95 -30.58
CA PHE A 246 -1.85 -15.59 -31.36
C PHE A 246 -2.30 -16.08 -32.74
N ARG A 247 -3.53 -16.58 -32.87
CA ARG A 247 -4.08 -17.00 -34.18
C ARG A 247 -4.47 -15.83 -35.08
N ARG A 248 -4.90 -14.71 -34.50
CA ARG A 248 -5.40 -13.55 -35.23
C ARG A 248 -4.27 -12.64 -35.73
N ASP A 249 -3.33 -12.34 -34.83
CA ASP A 249 -2.35 -11.27 -35.01
C ASP A 249 -0.91 -11.78 -35.20
N HIS A 250 -0.68 -13.09 -34.98
CA HIS A 250 0.63 -13.74 -35.09
C HIS A 250 0.55 -15.09 -35.81
N PHE A 251 1.69 -15.78 -35.91
CA PHE A 251 1.80 -17.08 -36.58
C PHE A 251 2.02 -18.19 -35.54
N LEU A 252 0.93 -18.77 -35.03
CA LEU A 252 0.94 -19.90 -34.09
C LEU A 252 1.19 -21.23 -34.82
N CYS A 253 2.03 -22.11 -34.27
CA CYS A 253 2.17 -23.48 -34.78
C CYS A 253 1.02 -24.38 -34.28
N GLU A 254 0.27 -24.99 -35.20
CA GLU A 254 -0.91 -25.83 -34.88
C GLU A 254 -0.58 -27.32 -34.63
N ASP A 255 0.70 -27.71 -34.60
CA ASP A 255 1.06 -29.09 -34.25
C ASP A 255 0.76 -29.37 -32.77
N GLU A 256 0.14 -30.51 -32.47
CA GLU A 256 -0.30 -30.88 -31.10
C GLU A 256 0.84 -30.80 -30.07
N GLY A 257 2.06 -31.15 -30.46
CA GLY A 257 3.22 -31.10 -29.57
C GLY A 257 3.66 -29.67 -29.25
N CYS A 258 3.44 -28.73 -30.16
CA CYS A 258 3.75 -27.31 -29.99
C CYS A 258 2.62 -26.57 -29.25
N LEU A 259 1.37 -26.90 -29.53
CA LEU A 259 0.21 -26.40 -28.77
C LEU A 259 0.28 -26.82 -27.29
N ALA A 260 0.67 -28.07 -27.00
CA ALA A 260 0.87 -28.54 -25.63
C ALA A 260 1.98 -27.80 -24.87
N LYS A 261 3.04 -27.37 -25.58
CA LYS A 261 4.13 -26.56 -24.99
C LYS A 261 3.72 -25.11 -24.72
N LYS A 262 2.66 -24.65 -25.39
CA LYS A 262 2.16 -23.26 -25.38
C LYS A 262 3.21 -22.26 -25.89
N PHE A 263 2.77 -21.07 -26.31
CA PHE A 263 3.65 -19.95 -26.70
C PHE A 263 4.62 -20.23 -27.88
N ILE A 264 4.42 -21.30 -28.66
CA ILE A 264 5.17 -21.53 -29.91
C ILE A 264 4.54 -20.69 -31.03
N VAL A 265 4.84 -19.39 -31.00
CA VAL A 265 4.27 -18.36 -31.86
C VAL A 265 5.39 -17.50 -32.46
N PHE A 266 5.18 -17.01 -33.68
CA PHE A 266 6.18 -16.28 -34.45
C PHE A 266 5.65 -14.96 -34.98
N LEU A 267 6.58 -14.02 -35.25
CA LEU A 267 6.26 -12.70 -35.79
C LEU A 267 5.89 -12.74 -37.28
N SER A 268 6.44 -13.72 -38.01
CA SER A 268 6.24 -13.83 -39.45
C SER A 268 6.02 -15.27 -39.91
N GLU A 269 5.34 -15.41 -41.05
CA GLU A 269 5.12 -16.71 -41.69
C GLU A 269 6.44 -17.42 -42.05
N ALA A 270 7.50 -16.65 -42.38
CA ALA A 270 8.82 -17.19 -42.69
C ALA A 270 9.46 -17.91 -41.49
N GLU A 271 9.32 -17.33 -40.29
CA GLU A 271 9.80 -17.94 -39.05
C GLU A 271 9.02 -19.21 -38.71
N LEU A 272 7.70 -19.19 -38.88
CA LEU A 272 6.85 -20.38 -38.72
C LEU A 272 7.24 -21.49 -39.71
N LYS A 273 7.46 -21.17 -40.99
CA LYS A 273 7.91 -22.14 -42.01
C LYS A 273 9.26 -22.76 -41.66
N ARG A 274 10.20 -21.95 -41.17
CA ARG A 274 11.50 -22.42 -40.69
C ARG A 274 11.35 -23.38 -39.51
N HIS A 275 10.54 -23.02 -38.52
CA HIS A 275 10.23 -23.88 -37.37
C HIS A 275 9.61 -25.21 -37.82
N ASN A 276 8.58 -25.17 -38.66
CA ASN A 276 7.92 -26.37 -39.18
C ASN A 276 8.88 -27.29 -39.94
N THR A 277 9.87 -26.73 -40.64
CA THR A 277 10.86 -27.50 -41.38
C THR A 277 11.87 -28.21 -40.47
N LEU A 278 12.24 -27.59 -39.34
CA LEU A 278 13.20 -28.14 -38.39
C LEU A 278 12.55 -29.16 -37.45
N GLU A 279 11.43 -28.79 -36.82
CA GLU A 279 10.79 -29.56 -35.76
C GLU A 279 9.79 -30.60 -36.31
N HIS A 280 9.02 -30.24 -37.33
CA HIS A 280 7.98 -31.10 -37.93
C HIS A 280 8.40 -31.70 -39.29
N GLY A 281 9.58 -31.32 -39.80
CA GLY A 281 10.12 -31.78 -41.08
C GLY A 281 10.44 -33.27 -41.13
N GLY A 282 10.35 -34.00 -40.00
CA GLY A 282 10.44 -35.46 -39.90
C GLY A 282 9.54 -36.21 -40.90
N ARG A 283 8.39 -35.60 -41.27
CA ARG A 283 7.45 -36.13 -42.27
C ARG A 283 7.82 -35.78 -43.74
N MET A 284 8.91 -35.05 -43.97
CA MET A 284 9.40 -34.62 -45.29
C MET A 284 10.69 -35.35 -45.69
N SER A 285 10.88 -35.64 -46.99
CA SER A 285 12.13 -36.21 -47.51
C SER A 285 13.30 -35.22 -47.37
N ARG A 286 14.52 -35.75 -47.20
CA ARG A 286 15.76 -34.98 -46.92
C ARG A 286 16.00 -33.84 -47.93
N SER A 287 15.67 -34.07 -49.21
CA SER A 287 15.78 -33.09 -50.30
C SER A 287 14.75 -31.95 -50.19
N LYS A 288 13.51 -32.25 -49.78
CA LYS A 288 12.47 -31.24 -49.55
C LYS A 288 12.78 -30.36 -48.33
N ARG A 289 13.36 -30.96 -47.27
CA ARG A 289 13.78 -30.23 -46.07
C ARG A 289 14.90 -29.21 -46.35
N SER A 290 15.89 -29.61 -47.17
CA SER A 290 17.00 -28.71 -47.56
C SER A 290 16.54 -27.56 -48.46
N ALA A 291 15.62 -27.80 -49.39
CA ALA A 291 15.08 -26.78 -50.28
C ALA A 291 14.20 -25.75 -49.54
N ALA A 292 13.39 -26.20 -48.57
CA ALA A 292 12.55 -25.31 -47.75
C ALA A 292 13.38 -24.37 -46.86
N LEU A 293 14.49 -24.86 -46.28
CA LEU A 293 15.41 -24.03 -45.50
C LEU A 293 16.12 -22.98 -46.36
N GLN A 294 16.53 -23.34 -47.59
CA GLN A 294 17.13 -22.38 -48.53
C GLN A 294 16.13 -21.31 -48.96
N ALA A 295 14.87 -21.66 -49.24
CA ALA A 295 13.83 -20.70 -49.63
C ALA A 295 13.50 -19.69 -48.52
N CYS A 296 13.61 -20.08 -47.24
CA CYS A 296 13.40 -19.17 -46.11
C CYS A 296 14.54 -18.16 -45.94
N CYS A 297 15.77 -18.48 -46.37
CA CYS A 297 16.92 -17.57 -46.33
C CYS A 297 16.96 -16.58 -47.51
N SER A 298 16.25 -16.85 -48.60
CA SER A 298 16.25 -16.01 -49.80
C SER A 298 15.31 -14.79 -49.73
N ASN A 299 14.44 -14.72 -48.72
CA ASN A 299 13.41 -13.67 -48.55
C ASN A 299 13.61 -12.82 -47.28
N SER A 300 14.82 -12.79 -46.72
CA SER A 300 15.22 -11.87 -45.63
C SER A 300 15.84 -10.60 -46.19
#